data_AF-F0FVY1-F1
#
_entry.id   AF-F0FVY1-F1
#
_cell.length_a   1.000
_cell.length_b   1.000
_cell.length_c   1.000
_cell.angle_alpha   90.00
_cell.angle_beta   90.00
_cell.angle_gamma   90.00
#
_symmetry.space_group_name_H-M   'P 1'
#
loop_
_entity.id
_entity.type
_entity.pdbx_description
1 polymer ?
#
loop_
_entity_poly.entity_id
_entity_poly.type
_entity_poly.pdbx_seq_one_letter_code
_entity_poly.pdbx_strand_id
1 'polypeptide(L)'
;MSDALKPSPKMVERKCKRCKTPFLARAADVKRGWGLFCSKSCKAIKQEQRTGQSRAYWERQEARERGDEPTEFANAHLFSNEDYFHGKD
;
A
#
# COMPACT_ATOMS: atom_id res chain seq x y z
N MET A 1 10.65 -36.98 -13.42
CA MET A 1 9.63 -35.97 -13.74
C MET A 1 10.36 -34.79 -14.34
N SER A 2 10.13 -34.49 -15.61
CA SER A 2 10.89 -33.51 -16.39
C SER A 2 10.62 -32.09 -15.90
N ASP A 3 11.65 -31.45 -15.34
CA ASP A 3 11.66 -30.02 -15.03
C ASP A 3 11.52 -29.23 -16.35
N ALA A 4 10.31 -28.73 -16.60
CA ALA A 4 10.01 -27.91 -17.75
C ALA A 4 10.73 -26.56 -17.62
N LEU A 5 11.64 -26.28 -18.56
CA LEU A 5 12.33 -25.01 -18.70
C LEU A 5 11.30 -23.86 -18.76
N LYS A 6 11.25 -23.04 -17.71
CA LYS A 6 10.35 -21.89 -17.62
C LYS A 6 10.83 -20.77 -18.56
N PRO A 7 9.99 -20.24 -19.46
CA PRO A 7 10.42 -19.20 -20.39
C PRO A 7 10.80 -17.91 -19.64
N SER A 8 11.89 -17.28 -20.08
CA SER A 8 12.37 -16.02 -19.51
C SER A 8 11.37 -14.87 -19.75
N PRO A 9 11.21 -13.96 -18.78
CA PRO A 9 10.24 -12.89 -18.90
C PRO A 9 10.67 -11.87 -19.97
N LYS A 10 9.77 -11.57 -20.90
CA LYS A 10 9.96 -10.51 -21.90
C LYS A 10 10.07 -9.15 -21.21
N MET A 11 11.09 -8.36 -21.56
CA MET A 11 11.34 -7.02 -21.04
C MET A 11 10.89 -5.95 -22.05
N VAL A 12 10.39 -4.81 -21.56
CA VAL A 12 9.87 -3.70 -22.35
C VAL A 12 10.41 -2.39 -21.79
N GLU A 13 10.87 -1.50 -22.66
CA GLU A 13 11.35 -0.17 -22.27
C GLU A 13 10.18 0.77 -21.94
N ARG A 14 10.29 1.49 -20.81
CA ARG A 14 9.28 2.41 -20.29
C ARG A 14 9.96 3.64 -19.67
N LYS A 15 9.24 4.75 -19.60
CA LYS A 15 9.68 5.96 -18.90
C LYS A 15 9.03 6.05 -17.52
N CYS A 16 9.84 6.34 -16.49
CA CYS A 16 9.34 6.50 -15.12
C CYS A 16 8.39 7.70 -15.02
N LYS A 17 7.20 7.51 -14.43
CA LYS A 17 6.22 8.60 -14.24
C LYS A 17 6.68 9.72 -13.28
N ARG A 18 7.75 9.51 -12.50
CA ARG A 18 8.32 10.52 -11.58
C ARG A 18 9.55 11.21 -12.18
N CYS A 19 10.63 10.48 -12.36
CA CYS A 19 11.93 11.03 -12.79
C CYS A 19 12.13 11.03 -14.31
N LYS A 20 11.17 10.50 -15.09
CA LYS A 20 11.21 10.45 -16.56
C LYS A 20 12.36 9.64 -17.18
N THR A 21 13.20 9.01 -16.37
CA THR A 21 14.29 8.16 -16.84
C THR A 21 13.74 6.89 -17.51
N PRO A 22 14.35 6.44 -18.62
CA PRO A 22 14.02 5.16 -19.23
C PRO A 22 14.44 4.00 -18.32
N PHE A 23 13.67 2.92 -18.33
CA PHE A 23 13.97 1.69 -17.60
C PHE A 23 13.27 0.48 -18.26
N LEU A 24 13.77 -0.71 -17.99
CA LEU A 24 13.18 -1.96 -18.48
C LEU A 24 12.21 -2.54 -17.45
N ALA A 25 11.00 -2.87 -17.89
CA ALA A 25 9.97 -3.52 -17.08
C ALA A 25 9.52 -4.83 -17.74
N ARG A 26 9.13 -5.83 -16.94
CA ARG A 26 8.58 -7.08 -17.48
C ARG A 26 7.25 -6.81 -18.18
N ALA A 27 7.07 -7.35 -19.38
CA ALA A 27 5.84 -7.21 -20.16
C ALA A 27 4.59 -7.66 -19.38
N ALA A 28 4.71 -8.73 -18.59
CA ALA A 28 3.63 -9.23 -17.74
C ALA A 28 3.23 -8.23 -16.65
N ASP A 29 4.20 -7.57 -16.02
CA ASP A 29 3.96 -6.55 -15.00
C ASP A 29 3.30 -5.33 -15.64
N VAL A 30 3.77 -4.90 -16.81
CA VAL A 30 3.18 -3.79 -17.56
C VAL A 30 1.71 -4.08 -17.93
N LYS A 31 1.40 -5.29 -18.41
CA LYS A 31 0.03 -5.71 -18.75
C LYS A 31 -0.92 -5.66 -17.54
N ARG A 32 -0.40 -5.93 -16.34
CA ARG A 32 -1.15 -5.84 -15.08
C ARG A 32 -1.30 -4.39 -14.56
N GLY A 33 -0.75 -3.39 -15.25
CA GLY A 33 -0.70 -2.00 -14.79
C GLY A 33 0.46 -1.69 -13.83
N TRP A 34 1.40 -2.61 -13.64
CA TRP A 34 2.63 -2.42 -12.88
C TRP A 34 3.73 -1.84 -13.81
N GLY A 35 4.96 -1.63 -13.29
CA GLY A 35 6.06 -1.11 -14.11
C GLY A 35 5.86 0.34 -14.57
N LEU A 36 5.33 1.20 -13.68
CA LEU A 36 5.15 2.64 -13.94
C LEU A 36 6.33 3.50 -13.44
N PHE A 37 7.15 2.94 -12.57
CA PHE A 37 8.25 3.62 -11.90
C PHE A 37 9.50 2.74 -11.97
N CYS A 38 10.66 3.37 -12.14
CA CYS A 38 11.94 2.66 -12.22
C CYS A 38 12.41 2.08 -10.87
N SER A 39 11.91 2.61 -9.75
CA SER A 39 12.30 2.18 -8.41
C SER A 39 11.16 2.28 -7.40
N LYS A 40 11.28 1.53 -6.29
CA LYS A 40 10.38 1.63 -5.14
C LYS A 40 10.36 3.04 -4.57
N SER A 41 11.51 3.71 -4.50
CA SER A 41 11.61 5.10 -4.05
C SER A 41 10.83 6.07 -4.94
N CYS A 42 10.89 5.91 -6.28
CA CYS A 42 10.12 6.76 -7.19
C CYS A 42 8.61 6.61 -6.98
N LYS A 43 8.15 5.38 -6.74
CA LYS A 43 6.74 5.12 -6.43
C LYS A 43 6.37 5.75 -5.09
N ALA A 44 7.17 5.53 -4.04
CA ALA A 44 6.91 6.03 -2.69
C ALA A 44 6.81 7.56 -2.66
N ILE A 45 7.76 8.27 -3.29
CA ILE A 45 7.73 9.75 -3.37
C ILE A 45 6.45 10.24 -4.06
N LYS A 46 6.09 9.64 -5.20
CA LYS A 46 4.89 10.05 -5.94
C LYS A 46 3.61 9.76 -5.15
N GLN A 47 3.59 8.66 -4.39
CA GLN A 47 2.49 8.28 -3.52
C GLN A 47 2.37 9.25 -2.32
N GLU A 48 3.49 9.61 -1.71
CA GLU A 48 3.52 10.55 -0.58
C GLU A 48 3.02 11.93 -1.00
N GLN A 49 3.45 12.44 -2.16
CA GLN A 49 2.94 13.70 -2.72
C GLN A 49 1.41 13.72 -2.90
N ARG A 50 0.79 12.56 -3.13
CA ARG A 50 -0.66 12.45 -3.32
C ARG A 50 -1.42 12.27 -2.01
N THR A 51 -0.84 11.54 -1.06
CA THR A 51 -1.59 11.00 0.08
C THR A 51 -1.16 11.57 1.43
N GLY A 52 0.04 12.14 1.55
CA GLY A 52 0.56 12.69 2.80
C GLY A 52 0.64 11.67 3.94
N GLN A 53 0.78 10.39 3.62
CA GLN A 53 0.65 9.29 4.60
C GLN A 53 1.78 9.30 5.62
N SER A 54 2.99 9.65 5.19
CA SER A 54 4.13 9.86 6.08
C SER A 54 3.86 11.00 7.05
N ARG A 55 3.42 12.16 6.54
CA ARG A 55 3.10 13.31 7.39
C ARG A 55 2.02 12.95 8.42
N ALA A 56 0.92 12.33 7.97
CA ALA A 56 -0.17 11.91 8.86
C ALA A 56 0.29 10.86 9.88
N TYR A 57 1.26 10.01 9.55
CA TYR A 57 1.85 9.08 10.50
C TYR A 57 2.62 9.81 11.60
N TRP A 58 3.48 10.77 11.24
CA TRP A 58 4.24 11.55 12.21
C TRP A 58 3.34 12.39 13.11
N GLU A 59 2.31 13.03 12.55
CA GLU A 59 1.31 13.78 13.33
C GLU A 59 0.63 12.88 14.38
N ARG A 60 0.29 11.63 14.02
CA ARG A 60 -0.26 10.66 14.97
C ARG A 60 0.76 10.22 16.02
N GLN A 61 2.04 10.07 15.66
CA GLN A 61 3.08 9.75 16.63
C GLN A 61 3.29 10.91 17.62
N GLU A 62 3.41 12.14 17.13
CA GLU A 62 3.56 13.34 17.95
C GLU A 62 2.37 13.54 18.89
N ALA A 63 1.13 13.31 18.43
CA ALA A 63 -0.05 13.37 19.28
C ALA A 63 -0.02 12.34 20.43
N ARG A 64 0.49 11.13 20.17
CA ARG A 64 0.69 10.10 21.20
C ARG A 64 1.76 10.50 22.20
N GLU A 65 2.88 11.04 21.73
CA GLU A 65 3.97 11.51 22.58
C GLU A 65 3.53 12.68 23.48
N ARG A 66 2.68 13.57 22.97
CA ARG A 66 2.11 14.69 23.73
C ARG A 66 1.01 14.26 24.72
N GLY A 67 0.42 13.08 24.52
CA GLY A 67 -0.71 12.58 25.31
C GLY A 67 -2.08 13.11 24.88
N ASP A 68 -2.20 13.62 23.64
CA ASP A 68 -3.45 14.15 23.08
C ASP A 68 -4.32 13.06 22.43
N GLU A 69 -3.82 11.82 22.33
CA GLU A 69 -4.55 10.71 21.73
C GLU A 69 -5.57 10.13 22.74
N PRO A 70 -6.82 9.87 22.35
CA PRO A 70 -7.74 9.15 23.20
C PRO A 70 -7.22 7.71 23.36
N THR A 71 -6.55 7.45 24.48
CA THR A 71 -5.89 6.18 24.80
C THR A 71 -6.85 5.05 25.14
N GLU A 72 -8.14 5.36 25.26
CA GLU A 72 -9.15 4.40 25.64
C GLU A 72 -10.23 4.28 24.56
N PHE A 73 -10.67 3.05 24.37
CA PHE A 73 -11.87 2.67 23.63
C PHE A 73 -13.10 3.32 24.30
N ALA A 74 -13.25 4.64 24.13
CA ALA A 74 -14.17 5.49 24.91
C ALA A 74 -15.65 5.10 24.71
N ASN A 75 -15.92 4.28 23.70
CA ASN A 75 -17.24 3.78 23.34
C ASN A 75 -17.37 2.26 23.58
N ALA A 76 -16.53 1.66 24.43
CA ALA A 76 -16.62 0.24 24.79
C ALA A 76 -18.00 -0.15 25.31
N HIS A 77 -18.58 0.72 26.14
CA HIS A 77 -19.88 0.54 26.75
C HIS A 77 -21.05 0.59 25.75
N LEU A 78 -20.82 1.03 24.50
CA LEU A 78 -21.84 1.06 23.44
C LEU A 78 -21.96 -0.27 22.68
N PHE A 79 -21.06 -1.23 22.93
CA PHE A 79 -21.17 -2.59 22.37
C PHE A 79 -21.64 -3.54 23.48
N SER A 80 -22.95 -3.66 23.67
CA SER A 80 -23.53 -4.69 24.53
C SER A 80 -23.46 -6.07 23.85
N ASN A 81 -23.08 -7.10 24.60
CA ASN A 81 -23.05 -8.50 24.14
C ASN A 81 -24.44 -9.07 23.76
N GLU A 82 -25.52 -8.30 23.91
CA GLU A 82 -26.90 -8.72 23.70
C GLU A 82 -27.35 -8.66 22.23
N ASP A 83 -26.61 -7.96 21.35
CA ASP A 83 -26.95 -7.82 19.93
C ASP A 83 -26.49 -9.01 19.05
N TYR A 84 -26.03 -10.09 19.67
CA TYR A 84 -25.69 -11.35 18.98
C TYR A 84 -26.88 -12.31 18.91
N PHE A 85 -28.08 -11.82 18.60
CA PHE A 85 -29.19 -12.71 18.21
C PHE A 85 -29.01 -13.12 16.74
N HIS A 86 -28.15 -14.10 16.49
CA HIS A 86 -28.15 -14.81 15.22
C HIS A 86 -29.49 -15.53 15.10
N GLY A 87 -30.39 -14.99 14.28
CA GLY A 87 -31.57 -15.70 13.83
C GLY A 87 -31.14 -17.02 13.19
N LYS A 88 -31.48 -18.13 13.84
CA LYS A 88 -31.42 -19.44 13.23
C LYS A 88 -32.67 -20.24 13.63
N ASP A 89 -33.52 -20.33 12.62
CA ASP A 89 -34.64 -21.25 12.36
C ASP A 89 -35.95 -21.06 13.13
#